data_AF-A0A942N3G6-F1
#
_entry.id   AF-A0A942N3G6-F1
#
_cell.length_a   1.000
_cell.length_b   1.000
_cell.length_c   1.000
_cell.angle_alpha   90.00
_cell.angle_beta   90.00
_cell.angle_gamma   90.00
#
_symmetry.space_group_name_H-M   'P 1'
#
loop_
_entity.id
_entity.type
_entity.pdbx_description
1 polymer ?
#
loop_
_entity_poly.entity_id
_entity_poly.type
_entity_poly.pdbx_seq_one_letter_code
_entity_poly.pdbx_strand_id
1 'polypeptide(L)'
;MSIAGFVSVFYIFIEYEELVRRIGQPNTLDLVMRVIAILLILEAARRAFGWILPGVTIVFIAYAFLGPYLFDAIAHRGYTLRRVVGHLYLTGEGIFGIPIGVCATIVFGFVLFGAFFQEVGASM
;
A
#
# COMPACT_ATOMS: atom_id res chain seq x y z
N MET A 1 3.70 15.85 -5.64
CA MET A 1 3.99 14.62 -4.87
C MET A 1 3.57 14.75 -3.43
N SER A 2 4.11 15.69 -2.66
CA SER A 2 3.80 15.83 -1.22
C SER A 2 2.33 16.18 -0.92
N ILE A 3 1.70 17.09 -1.68
CA ILE A 3 0.30 17.49 -1.46
C ILE A 3 -0.68 16.36 -1.83
N ALA A 4 -0.45 15.68 -2.97
CA ALA A 4 -1.27 14.54 -3.40
C ALA A 4 -1.11 13.32 -2.47
N GLY A 5 0.10 13.06 -2.00
CA GLY A 5 0.41 12.10 -0.92
C GLY A 5 -0.39 12.39 0.32
N PHE A 6 -0.27 13.62 0.82
CA PHE A 6 -0.98 14.07 2.01
C PHE A 6 -2.50 13.91 1.85
N VAL A 7 -3.11 14.43 0.79
CA VAL A 7 -4.57 14.35 0.57
C VAL A 7 -5.06 12.89 0.47
N SER A 8 -4.32 12.02 -0.24
CA SER A 8 -4.71 10.61 -0.40
C SER A 8 -4.65 9.82 0.92
N VAL A 9 -3.67 10.10 1.77
CA VAL A 9 -3.51 9.44 3.07
C VAL A 9 -4.49 10.04 4.09
N PHE A 10 -4.70 11.35 4.06
CA PHE A 10 -5.60 12.05 4.97
C PHE A 10 -7.07 11.69 4.73
N TYR A 11 -7.46 11.43 3.48
CA TYR A 11 -8.80 10.95 3.11
C TYR A 11 -9.16 9.63 3.81
N ILE A 12 -8.20 8.70 3.92
CA ILE A 12 -8.40 7.42 4.58
C ILE A 12 -8.57 7.61 6.08
N PHE A 13 -7.73 8.44 6.70
CA PHE A 13 -7.80 8.68 8.14
C PHE A 13 -9.17 9.24 8.56
N ILE A 14 -9.80 10.05 7.71
CA ILE A 14 -11.13 10.60 7.96
C ILE A 14 -12.23 9.57 7.68
N GLU A 15 -12.12 8.81 6.59
CA GLU A 15 -13.22 7.99 6.08
C GLU A 15 -13.04 6.47 6.31
N TYR A 16 -12.08 6.08 7.15
CA TYR A 16 -11.68 4.68 7.38
C TYR A 16 -12.86 3.78 7.77
N GLU A 17 -13.68 4.21 8.74
CA GLU A 17 -14.83 3.41 9.19
C GLU A 17 -15.88 3.22 8.09
N GLU A 18 -16.14 4.25 7.28
CA GLU A 18 -17.08 4.15 6.16
C GLU A 18 -16.51 3.34 4.99
N LEU A 19 -15.20 3.45 4.73
CA LEU A 19 -14.50 2.65 3.72
C LEU A 19 -14.52 1.16 4.06
N VAL A 20 -14.34 0.80 5.33
CA VAL A 20 -14.40 -0.58 5.83
C VAL A 20 -15.84 -1.10 5.80
N ARG A 21 -16.84 -0.26 6.11
CA ARG A 21 -18.26 -0.64 5.98
C ARG A 21 -18.70 -0.82 4.52
N ARG A 22 -18.11 -0.07 3.58
CA ARG A 22 -18.45 -0.10 2.13
C ARG A 22 -17.56 -1.03 1.31
N ILE A 23 -16.84 -1.98 1.93
CA ILE A 23 -15.96 -2.94 1.22
C ILE A 23 -16.69 -3.66 0.06
N GLY A 24 -18.00 -3.96 0.22
CA GLY A 24 -18.81 -4.64 -0.79
C GLY A 24 -19.33 -3.76 -1.95
N GLN A 25 -19.43 -2.43 -1.78
CA GLN A 25 -19.93 -1.48 -2.79
C GLN A 25 -19.18 -0.13 -2.73
N PRO A 26 -17.89 -0.10 -3.13
CA PRO A 26 -17.11 1.13 -3.11
C PRO A 26 -17.61 2.14 -4.15
N ASN A 27 -17.68 3.42 -3.74
CA ASN A 27 -18.05 4.50 -4.64
C ASN A 27 -16.92 4.78 -5.67
N THR A 28 -17.22 5.50 -6.74
CA THR A 28 -16.22 5.85 -7.76
C THR A 28 -15.10 6.70 -7.18
N LEU A 29 -15.42 7.58 -6.23
CA LEU A 29 -14.45 8.42 -5.53
C LEU A 29 -13.48 7.57 -4.69
N ASP A 30 -14.00 6.61 -3.92
CA ASP A 30 -13.19 5.65 -3.15
C ASP A 30 -12.22 4.89 -4.05
N LEU A 31 -12.68 4.44 -5.22
CA LEU A 31 -11.83 3.74 -6.18
C LEU A 31 -10.71 4.63 -6.69
N VAL A 32 -11.01 5.89 -7.05
CA VAL A 32 -10.02 6.87 -7.54
C VAL A 32 -8.98 7.16 -6.45
N MET A 33 -9.41 7.42 -5.22
CA MET A 33 -8.50 7.70 -4.10
C MET A 33 -7.59 6.50 -3.79
N ARG A 34 -8.13 5.29 -3.85
CA ARG A 34 -7.32 4.06 -3.65
C ARG A 34 -6.27 3.89 -4.74
N VAL A 35 -6.63 4.11 -6.01
CA VAL A 35 -5.67 4.07 -7.13
C VAL A 35 -4.59 5.13 -6.97
N ILE A 36 -4.96 6.36 -6.63
CA ILE A 36 -4.02 7.46 -6.40
C ILE A 36 -3.01 7.09 -5.32
N ALA A 37 -3.46 6.56 -4.18
CA ALA A 37 -2.54 6.19 -3.11
C ALA A 37 -1.61 5.03 -3.50
N ILE A 38 -2.09 4.02 -4.25
CA ILE A 38 -1.22 2.95 -4.78
C ILE A 38 -0.13 3.53 -5.68
N LEU A 39 -0.48 4.44 -6.60
CA LEU A 39 0.50 5.09 -7.49
C LEU A 39 1.52 5.93 -6.72
N LEU A 40 1.08 6.64 -5.67
CA LEU A 40 1.95 7.44 -4.82
C LEU A 40 2.91 6.57 -4.01
N ILE A 41 2.45 5.41 -3.53
CA ILE A 41 3.30 4.44 -2.84
C ILE A 41 4.32 3.82 -3.79
N LEU A 42 3.93 3.51 -5.02
CA LEU A 42 4.87 3.04 -6.05
C LEU A 42 5.96 4.07 -6.34
N GLU A 43 5.60 5.34 -6.46
CA GLU A 43 6.61 6.40 -6.58
C GLU A 43 7.47 6.52 -5.33
N ALA A 44 6.88 6.48 -4.13
CA ALA A 44 7.64 6.58 -2.88
C ALA A 44 8.66 5.43 -2.78
N ALA A 45 8.23 4.21 -3.12
CA ALA A 45 9.10 3.04 -3.22
C ALA A 45 10.19 3.24 -4.28
N ARG A 46 9.85 3.84 -5.43
CA ARG A 46 10.82 4.17 -6.49
C ARG A 46 11.90 5.14 -5.99
N ARG A 47 11.52 6.14 -5.21
CA ARG A 47 12.44 7.13 -4.65
C ARG A 47 13.33 6.56 -3.55
N ALA A 48 12.80 5.66 -2.73
CA ALA A 48 13.52 5.07 -1.60
C ALA A 48 14.44 3.91 -2.02
N PHE A 49 13.97 3.03 -2.91
CA PHE A 49 14.63 1.77 -3.24
C PHE A 49 14.99 1.60 -4.73
N GLY A 50 14.77 2.65 -5.54
CA GLY A 50 14.97 2.58 -6.99
C GLY A 50 13.85 1.79 -7.71
N TRP A 51 14.11 1.41 -8.96
CA TRP A 51 13.07 0.82 -9.83
C TRP A 51 12.76 -0.65 -9.58
N ILE A 52 13.59 -1.36 -8.80
CA ILE A 52 13.47 -2.82 -8.61
C ILE A 52 12.14 -3.17 -7.94
N LEU A 53 11.86 -2.57 -6.78
CA LEU A 53 10.64 -2.83 -6.00
C LEU A 53 9.37 -2.45 -6.77
N PRO A 54 9.22 -1.21 -7.29
CA PRO A 54 8.05 -0.83 -8.08
C PRO A 54 7.90 -1.68 -9.35
N GLY A 55 9.00 -2.05 -10.01
CA GLY A 55 8.98 -2.87 -11.22
C GLY A 55 8.36 -4.24 -10.95
N VAL A 56 8.81 -4.91 -9.88
CA VAL A 56 8.25 -6.20 -9.45
C VAL A 56 6.75 -6.05 -9.12
N THR A 57 6.37 -5.01 -8.37
CA THR A 57 4.96 -4.78 -8.04
C THR A 57 4.09 -4.55 -9.28
N ILE A 58 4.56 -3.77 -10.26
CA ILE A 58 3.84 -3.53 -11.51
C ILE A 58 3.65 -4.83 -12.29
N VAL A 59 4.65 -5.71 -12.33
CA VAL A 59 4.55 -7.02 -12.98
C VAL A 59 3.47 -7.88 -12.32
N PHE A 60 3.42 -7.94 -10.99
CA PHE A 60 2.37 -8.71 -10.29
C PHE A 60 0.98 -8.10 -10.43
N ILE A 61 0.87 -6.77 -10.47
CA ILE A 61 -0.40 -6.09 -10.78
C ILE A 61 -0.83 -6.44 -12.21
N ALA A 62 0.09 -6.43 -13.18
CA ALA A 62 -0.20 -6.82 -14.56
C ALA A 62 -0.63 -8.29 -14.65
N TYR A 63 0.04 -9.20 -13.93
CA TYR A 63 -0.35 -10.61 -13.81
C TYR A 63 -1.81 -10.76 -13.32
N ALA A 64 -2.21 -9.98 -12.30
CA ALA A 64 -3.58 -10.01 -11.78
C ALA A 64 -4.65 -9.63 -12.83
N PHE A 65 -4.30 -8.85 -13.85
CA PHE A 65 -5.19 -8.51 -14.97
C PHE A 65 -5.05 -9.48 -16.15
N LEU A 66 -3.83 -9.92 -16.45
CA LEU A 66 -3.49 -10.76 -17.60
C LEU A 66 -3.73 -12.26 -17.36
N GLY A 67 -4.22 -12.64 -16.17
CA GLY A 67 -4.64 -14.00 -15.80
C GLY A 67 -5.18 -14.88 -16.93
N PRO A 68 -6.17 -14.42 -17.73
CA PRO A 68 -6.82 -15.27 -18.75
C PRO A 68 -5.96 -15.58 -19.97
N TYR A 69 -4.91 -14.79 -20.21
CA TYR A 69 -4.06 -14.89 -21.40
C TYR A 69 -2.76 -15.67 -21.13
N LEU A 70 -2.58 -16.16 -19.90
CA LEU A 70 -1.39 -16.85 -19.47
C LEU A 70 -1.47 -18.36 -19.76
N PHE A 71 -0.33 -19.04 -19.70
CA PHE A 71 -0.23 -20.48 -19.89
C PHE A 71 -1.01 -21.23 -18.79
N ASP A 72 -1.60 -22.37 -19.14
CA ASP A 72 -2.56 -23.12 -18.30
C ASP A 72 -2.08 -23.39 -16.86
N ALA A 73 -0.77 -23.56 -16.65
CA ALA A 73 -0.20 -23.80 -15.33
C ALA A 73 -0.32 -22.60 -14.35
N ILE A 74 -0.44 -21.38 -14.86
CA ILE A 74 -0.49 -20.13 -14.08
C ILE A 74 -1.70 -19.24 -14.45
N ALA A 75 -2.58 -19.73 -15.32
CA ALA A 75 -3.75 -19.00 -15.76
C ALA A 75 -4.79 -18.87 -14.65
N HIS A 76 -5.49 -17.72 -14.62
CA HIS A 76 -6.63 -17.52 -13.75
C HIS A 76 -7.67 -16.62 -14.44
N ARG A 77 -8.88 -16.51 -13.87
CA ARG A 77 -10.01 -15.79 -14.49
C ARG A 77 -9.81 -14.28 -14.72
N GLY A 78 -8.66 -13.72 -14.34
CA GLY A 78 -8.43 -12.29 -14.25
C GLY A 78 -9.21 -11.64 -13.11
N TYR A 79 -8.70 -10.53 -12.59
CA TYR A 79 -9.38 -9.77 -11.54
C TYR A 79 -9.79 -8.39 -12.06
N THR A 80 -10.93 -7.90 -11.59
CA THR A 80 -11.38 -6.53 -11.92
C THR A 80 -10.55 -5.50 -11.16
N LEU A 81 -10.43 -4.29 -11.72
CA LEU A 81 -9.70 -3.19 -11.08
C LEU A 81 -10.18 -2.94 -9.65
N ARG A 82 -11.50 -2.94 -9.43
CA ARG A 82 -12.11 -2.78 -8.10
C ARG A 82 -11.64 -3.85 -7.12
N ARG A 83 -11.48 -5.10 -7.57
CA ARG A 83 -11.03 -6.21 -6.72
C ARG A 83 -9.54 -6.12 -6.42
N VAL A 84 -8.71 -5.83 -7.42
CA VAL A 84 -7.25 -5.69 -7.24
C VAL A 84 -6.93 -4.51 -6.31
N VAL A 85 -7.51 -3.34 -6.59
CA VAL A 85 -7.31 -2.13 -5.79
C VAL A 85 -7.89 -2.30 -4.39
N GLY A 86 -9.07 -2.92 -4.25
CA GLY A 86 -9.63 -3.25 -2.94
C GLY A 86 -8.73 -4.18 -2.13
N HIS A 87 -8.14 -5.19 -2.79
CA HIS A 87 -7.22 -6.11 -2.16
C HIS A 87 -5.91 -5.43 -1.73
N LEU A 88 -5.25 -4.68 -2.62
CA LEU A 88 -3.99 -4.01 -2.29
C LEU A 88 -4.12 -2.94 -1.20
N TYR A 89 -5.32 -2.41 -1.00
CA TYR A 89 -5.55 -1.27 -0.12
C TYR A 89 -6.15 -1.63 1.24
N LEU A 90 -7.19 -2.46 1.28
CA LEU A 90 -8.02 -2.66 2.48
C LEU A 90 -7.90 -4.04 3.13
N THR A 91 -7.20 -5.00 2.53
CA THR A 91 -7.02 -6.30 3.17
C THR A 91 -5.93 -6.22 4.23
N GLY A 92 -5.91 -7.21 5.13
CA GLY A 92 -4.86 -7.35 6.13
C GLY A 92 -3.46 -7.52 5.53
N GLU A 93 -3.34 -7.96 4.29
CA GLU A 93 -2.05 -8.03 3.56
C GLU A 93 -1.78 -6.79 2.70
N GLY A 94 -2.75 -5.89 2.60
CA GLY A 94 -2.65 -4.65 1.85
C GLY A 94 -1.83 -3.58 2.57
N ILE A 95 -1.74 -2.42 1.93
CA ILE A 95 -0.97 -1.26 2.39
C ILE A 95 -1.26 -0.90 3.85
N PHE A 96 -2.55 -0.86 4.22
CA PHE A 96 -2.98 -0.46 5.57
C PHE A 96 -3.10 -1.63 6.56
N GLY A 97 -2.63 -2.82 6.18
CA GLY A 97 -2.67 -4.01 7.02
C GLY A 97 -1.36 -4.26 7.76
N ILE A 98 -0.86 -5.49 7.65
CA ILE A 98 0.35 -6.00 8.30
C ILE A 98 1.57 -5.07 8.15
N PRO A 99 1.87 -4.49 6.97
CA PRO A 99 3.05 -3.63 6.82
C PRO A 99 3.06 -2.44 7.78
N ILE A 100 1.95 -1.70 7.88
CA ILE A 100 1.82 -0.58 8.84
C ILE A 100 1.80 -1.09 10.27
N GLY A 101 1.14 -2.22 10.52
CA GLY A 101 1.12 -2.85 11.85
C GLY A 101 2.52 -3.19 12.37
N VAL A 102 3.37 -3.79 11.54
CA VAL A 102 4.77 -4.11 11.87
C VAL A 102 5.60 -2.84 12.07
N CYS A 103 5.40 -1.82 11.23
CA CYS A 103 6.06 -0.52 11.40
C CYS A 103 5.71 0.13 12.75
N ALA A 104 4.44 0.10 13.16
CA ALA A 104 3.97 0.72 14.39
C ALA A 104 4.38 -0.05 15.66
N THR A 105 4.41 -1.38 15.61
CA THR A 105 4.64 -2.21 16.80
C THR A 105 6.11 -2.55 17.04
N ILE A 106 6.89 -2.74 15.96
CA ILE A 106 8.28 -3.22 16.05
C ILE A 106 9.25 -2.10 15.66
N VAL A 107 9.12 -1.59 14.43
CA VAL A 107 10.11 -0.64 13.87
C VAL A 107 10.13 0.67 14.66
N PHE A 108 8.96 1.21 14.99
CA PHE A 108 8.86 2.45 15.76
C PHE A 108 9.57 2.33 17.12
N GLY A 109 9.42 1.21 17.82
CA GLY A 109 10.11 0.96 19.08
C GLY A 109 11.63 0.98 18.92
N PHE A 110 12.17 0.28 17.93
CA PHE A 110 13.61 0.28 17.66
C PHE A 110 14.14 1.66 17.29
N VAL A 111 13.42 2.42 16.46
CA VAL A 111 13.82 3.78 16.07
C VAL A 111 13.75 4.72 17.27
N LEU A 112 12.69 4.65 18.08
CA LEU A 112 12.50 5.51 19.25
C LEU A 112 13.57 5.26 20.31
N PHE A 113 13.78 3.99 20.70
CA PHE A 113 14.80 3.64 21.67
C PHE A 113 16.20 3.87 21.11
N GLY A 114 16.43 3.59 19.82
CA GLY A 114 17.71 3.88 19.16
C GLY A 114 18.06 5.37 19.20
N ALA A 115 17.10 6.25 18.90
CA ALA A 115 17.27 7.70 18.99
C ALA A 115 17.48 8.15 20.45
N PHE A 116 16.72 7.62 21.40
CA PHE A 116 16.91 7.91 22.83
C PHE A 116 18.31 7.49 23.32
N PHE A 117 18.80 6.33 22.92
CA PHE A 117 20.15 5.85 23.28
C PHE A 117 21.27 6.71 22.67
N GLN A 118 21.08 7.24 21.46
CA GLN A 118 22.04 8.18 20.87
C GLN A 118 22.18 9.45 21.72
N GLU A 119 21.08 10.00 22.23
CA GLU A 119 21.08 11.21 23.08
C GLU A 119 21.65 10.95 24.49
N VAL A 120 21.45 9.76 25.06
CA VAL A 120 21.94 9.39 26.40
C VAL A 120 23.44 9.01 26.42
N GLY A 121 24.13 9.09 25.28
CA GLY A 121 25.60 9.06 25.24
C GLY A 121 26.21 7.78 24.68
N ALA A 122 25.46 6.95 23.94
CA ALA A 122 26.04 5.81 23.21
C ALA A 122 26.91 6.22 21.99
N SER A 123 27.00 7.52 21.68
CA SER A 123 27.80 8.09 20.59
C SER A 123 29.10 8.76 21.05
N MET A 124 29.53 8.58 22.30
CA MET A 124 30.78 9.11 22.85
C MET A 124 31.86 8.05 22.99
#